data_AF-A0A0Q3L3A8-F1
#
_entry.id   AF-A0A0Q3L3A8-F1
#
_cell.length_a   1.000
_cell.length_b   1.000
_cell.length_c   1.000
_cell.angle_alpha   90.00
_cell.angle_beta   90.00
_cell.angle_gamma   90.00
#
_symmetry.space_group_name_H-M   'P 1'
#
loop_
_entity.id
_entity.type
_entity.pdbx_description
1 polymer ?
#
loop_
_entity_poly.entity_id
_entity_poly.type
_entity_poly.pdbx_seq_one_letter_code
_entity_poly.pdbx_strand_id
1 'polypeptide(L)'
;MAASNSGPISAEARAALGEAIRLVFARWTTLQVAVENEWGGRDSRAKADQFGESILSWFCRSKGPYFFEDLVDMMEDKIVKSFNADLDNNSVQDVADQLLFIHEQCLQSNYSPIEKLKNSHVQENDVSQRRQVSAAAEETTMDSNPSPDADGWTVVPPKRRGLRAN
;
A
#
# COMPACT_ATOMS: atom_id res chain seq x y z
N MET A 1 21.62 -34.72 -13.88
CA MET A 1 21.39 -33.33 -14.29
C MET A 1 19.95 -33.22 -14.73
N ALA A 2 19.04 -32.82 -13.84
CA ALA A 2 17.64 -32.64 -14.18
C ALA A 2 17.51 -31.28 -14.87
N ALA A 3 17.10 -31.28 -16.13
CA ALA A 3 16.66 -30.07 -16.80
C ALA A 3 15.40 -29.59 -16.07
N SER A 4 15.56 -28.59 -15.20
CA SER A 4 14.44 -27.91 -14.56
C SER A 4 13.56 -27.36 -15.67
N ASN A 5 12.36 -27.92 -15.74
CA ASN A 5 11.40 -27.72 -16.79
C ASN A 5 10.96 -26.25 -16.81
N SER A 6 11.62 -25.41 -17.62
CA SER A 6 11.16 -24.06 -17.99
C SER A 6 9.97 -24.15 -18.94
N GLY A 7 8.94 -24.89 -18.54
CA GLY A 7 7.66 -24.97 -19.24
C GLY A 7 6.85 -23.71 -18.95
N PRO A 8 5.95 -23.28 -19.87
CA PRO A 8 4.99 -22.24 -19.57
C PRO A 8 4.20 -22.64 -18.32
N ILE A 9 4.06 -21.68 -17.41
CA ILE A 9 3.25 -21.77 -16.19
C ILE A 9 1.84 -22.29 -16.55
N SER A 10 1.38 -23.33 -15.84
CA SER A 10 0.06 -23.94 -16.09
C SER A 10 -1.07 -22.92 -15.94
N ALA A 11 -2.23 -23.17 -16.54
CA ALA A 11 -3.38 -22.27 -16.45
C ALA A 11 -3.81 -22.00 -14.99
N GLU A 12 -3.71 -23.02 -14.14
CA GLU A 12 -4.01 -22.96 -12.70
C GLU A 12 -2.98 -22.11 -11.97
N ALA A 13 -1.70 -22.33 -12.25
CA ALA A 13 -0.61 -21.56 -11.68
C ALA A 13 -0.70 -20.09 -12.12
N ARG A 14 -1.09 -19.82 -13.37
CA ARG A 14 -1.34 -18.46 -13.88
C ARG A 14 -2.47 -17.77 -13.12
N ALA A 15 -3.57 -18.47 -12.88
CA ALA A 15 -4.69 -17.93 -12.11
C ALA A 15 -4.28 -17.67 -10.66
N ALA A 16 -3.53 -18.59 -10.04
CA ALA A 16 -3.01 -18.44 -8.69
C ALA A 16 -2.04 -17.25 -8.57
N LEU A 17 -1.13 -17.09 -9.53
CA LEU A 17 -0.19 -15.97 -9.59
C LEU A 17 -0.92 -14.63 -9.78
N GLY A 18 -1.94 -14.59 -10.66
CA GLY A 18 -2.77 -13.40 -10.83
C GLY A 18 -3.47 -12.98 -9.54
N GLU A 19 -4.03 -13.95 -8.81
CA GLU A 19 -4.63 -13.67 -7.50
C GLU A 19 -3.59 -13.22 -6.46
N ALA A 20 -2.40 -13.82 -6.46
CA ALA A 20 -1.32 -13.41 -5.58
C ALA A 20 -0.85 -11.98 -5.85
N ILE A 21 -0.67 -11.60 -7.12
CA ILE A 21 -0.33 -10.23 -7.53
C ILE A 21 -1.37 -9.24 -6.98
N ARG A 22 -2.66 -9.56 -7.15
CA ARG A 22 -3.76 -8.72 -6.66
C ARG A 22 -3.71 -8.54 -5.14
N LEU A 23 -3.42 -9.60 -4.40
CA LEU A 23 -3.30 -9.57 -2.93
C LEU A 23 -2.07 -8.79 -2.47
N VAL A 24 -0.93 -8.96 -3.12
CA VAL A 24 0.30 -8.22 -2.82
C VAL A 24 0.10 -6.73 -3.08
N PHE A 25 -0.52 -6.37 -4.20
CA PHE A 25 -0.82 -4.98 -4.55
C PHE A 25 -1.82 -4.33 -3.58
N ALA A 26 -2.79 -5.10 -3.07
CA ALA A 26 -3.71 -4.62 -2.05
C ALA A 26 -3.00 -4.29 -0.72
N ARG A 27 -1.89 -4.96 -0.40
CA ARG A 27 -1.07 -4.74 0.80
C ARG A 27 0.06 -3.75 0.59
N TRP A 28 0.33 -3.39 -0.66
CA TRP A 28 1.38 -2.44 -1.00
C TRP A 28 0.91 -1.01 -0.69
N THR A 29 1.19 -0.56 0.53
CA THR A 29 0.75 0.75 1.03
C THR A 29 1.14 1.89 0.11
N THR A 30 2.36 1.89 -0.44
CA THR A 30 2.85 2.93 -1.35
C THR A 30 1.99 3.02 -2.62
N LEU A 31 1.58 1.88 -3.18
CA LEU A 31 0.67 1.82 -4.32
C LEU A 31 -0.75 2.28 -3.93
N GLN A 32 -1.26 1.87 -2.78
CA GLN A 32 -2.59 2.31 -2.31
C GLN A 32 -2.63 3.83 -2.11
N VAL A 33 -1.61 4.40 -1.47
CA VAL A 33 -1.46 5.86 -1.30
C VAL A 33 -1.38 6.55 -2.66
N ALA A 34 -0.63 6.01 -3.63
CA ALA A 34 -0.57 6.59 -4.98
C ALA A 34 -1.92 6.58 -5.70
N VAL A 35 -2.73 5.54 -5.50
CA VAL A 35 -4.08 5.45 -6.05
C VAL A 35 -5.05 6.41 -5.35
N GLU A 36 -5.02 6.47 -4.02
CA GLU A 36 -5.87 7.36 -3.21
C GLU A 36 -5.58 8.84 -3.47
N ASN A 37 -4.31 9.19 -3.70
CA ASN A 37 -3.91 10.56 -4.01
C ASN A 37 -3.96 10.88 -5.51
N GLU A 38 -4.54 9.99 -6.33
CA GLU A 38 -4.66 10.17 -7.78
C GLU A 38 -3.33 10.54 -8.47
N TRP A 39 -2.20 9.95 -8.05
CA TRP A 39 -0.88 10.26 -8.63
C TRP A 39 -0.83 9.96 -10.14
N GLY A 40 -1.59 8.96 -10.59
CA GLY A 40 -1.82 8.66 -12.01
C GLY A 40 -3.02 9.37 -12.64
N GLY A 41 -3.65 10.35 -11.96
CA GLY A 41 -4.89 10.99 -12.37
C GLY A 41 -6.15 10.18 -12.03
N ARG A 42 -7.29 10.52 -12.65
CA ARG A 42 -8.60 9.88 -12.38
C ARG A 42 -8.61 8.37 -12.66
N ASP A 43 -7.72 7.93 -13.55
CA ASP A 43 -7.56 6.52 -13.94
C ASP A 43 -6.51 5.78 -13.08
N SER A 44 -6.05 6.36 -11.96
CA SER A 44 -5.02 5.74 -11.10
C SER A 44 -5.37 4.32 -10.67
N ARG A 45 -6.66 4.05 -10.39
CA ARG A 45 -7.13 2.70 -10.05
C ARG A 45 -6.97 1.74 -11.23
N ALA A 46 -7.45 2.14 -12.41
CA ALA A 46 -7.33 1.32 -13.62
C ALA A 46 -5.86 1.08 -14.01
N LYS A 47 -4.98 2.07 -13.77
CA LYS A 47 -3.53 1.94 -13.96
C LYS A 47 -2.90 0.94 -13.00
N ALA A 48 -3.33 0.89 -11.74
CA ALA A 48 -2.88 -0.13 -10.80
C ALA A 48 -3.29 -1.54 -11.24
N ASP A 49 -4.52 -1.70 -11.74
CA ASP A 49 -4.99 -2.98 -12.28
C ASP A 49 -4.19 -3.40 -13.52
N GLN A 50 -3.96 -2.47 -14.46
CA GLN A 50 -3.12 -2.69 -15.64
C GLN A 50 -1.67 -3.01 -15.29
N PHE A 51 -1.15 -2.44 -14.21
CA PHE A 51 0.18 -2.73 -13.72
C PHE A 51 0.29 -4.19 -13.25
N GLY A 52 -0.70 -4.67 -12.49
CA GLY A 52 -0.78 -6.09 -12.09
C GLY A 52 -0.89 -7.04 -13.28
N GLU A 53 -1.70 -6.70 -14.29
CA GLU A 53 -1.81 -7.49 -15.53
C GLU A 53 -0.50 -7.50 -16.33
N SER A 54 0.24 -6.38 -16.35
CA SER A 54 1.53 -6.28 -17.02
C SER A 54 2.55 -7.22 -16.40
N ILE A 55 2.62 -7.27 -15.06
CA ILE A 55 3.47 -8.20 -14.32
C ILE A 55 3.08 -9.64 -14.61
N LEU A 56 1.78 -9.97 -14.54
CA LEU A 56 1.29 -11.31 -14.85
C LEU A 56 1.65 -11.73 -16.28
N SER A 57 1.47 -10.83 -17.25
CA SER A 57 1.85 -11.07 -18.65
C SER A 57 3.36 -11.25 -18.79
N TRP A 58 4.17 -10.53 -18.03
CA TRP A 58 5.62 -10.67 -18.03
C TRP A 58 6.04 -12.07 -17.55
N PHE A 59 5.48 -12.56 -16.45
CA PHE A 59 5.66 -13.94 -15.97
C PHE A 59 5.10 -15.01 -16.92
N CYS A 60 4.05 -14.71 -17.69
CA CYS A 60 3.50 -15.67 -18.64
C CYS A 60 4.29 -15.72 -19.96
N ARG A 61 4.95 -14.61 -20.32
CA ARG A 61 5.63 -14.45 -21.62
C ARG A 61 7.11 -14.79 -21.53
N SER A 62 7.75 -14.52 -20.40
CA SER A 62 9.17 -14.83 -20.25
C SER A 62 9.37 -16.34 -20.15
N LYS A 63 10.27 -16.88 -20.98
CA LYS A 63 10.70 -18.29 -20.93
C LYS A 63 12.17 -18.42 -20.49
N GLY A 64 12.75 -17.32 -20.01
CA GLY A 64 14.14 -17.20 -19.61
C GLY A 64 14.32 -17.21 -18.09
N PRO A 65 15.57 -17.10 -17.61
CA PRO A 65 15.83 -16.81 -16.21
C PRO A 65 15.13 -15.50 -15.82
N TYR A 66 14.34 -15.55 -14.77
CA TYR A 66 13.73 -14.38 -14.17
C TYR A 66 14.78 -13.70 -13.30
N PHE A 67 15.36 -12.61 -13.81
CA PHE A 67 16.24 -11.78 -13.01
C PHE A 67 15.42 -10.81 -12.17
N PHE A 68 15.81 -10.66 -10.92
CA PHE A 68 15.19 -9.73 -9.98
C PHE A 68 15.30 -8.29 -10.50
N GLU A 69 16.47 -7.93 -11.03
CA GLU A 69 16.76 -6.61 -11.58
C GLU A 69 15.85 -6.28 -12.77
N ASP A 70 15.62 -7.22 -13.70
CA ASP A 70 14.71 -7.02 -14.84
C ASP A 70 13.26 -6.79 -14.40
N LEU A 71 12.84 -7.47 -13.32
CA LEU A 71 11.50 -7.30 -12.74
C LEU A 71 11.38 -5.92 -12.09
N VAL A 72 12.36 -5.53 -11.28
CA VAL A 72 12.40 -4.22 -10.61
C VAL A 72 12.43 -3.08 -11.63
N ASP A 73 13.33 -3.13 -12.61
CA ASP A 73 13.44 -2.12 -13.67
C ASP A 73 12.12 -1.97 -14.44
N MET A 74 11.47 -3.10 -14.78
CA MET A 74 10.17 -3.09 -15.45
C MET A 74 9.07 -2.50 -14.55
N MET A 75 9.08 -2.83 -13.26
CA MET A 75 8.14 -2.29 -12.28
C MET A 75 8.30 -0.77 -12.11
N GLU A 76 9.52 -0.29 -11.92
CA GLU A 76 9.84 1.13 -11.79
C GLU A 76 9.47 1.91 -13.05
N ASP A 77 9.84 1.42 -14.25
CA ASP A 77 9.47 2.05 -15.52
C ASP A 77 7.95 2.20 -15.68
N LYS A 78 7.19 1.17 -15.30
CA LYS A 78 5.72 1.20 -15.34
C LYS A 78 5.13 2.14 -14.32
N ILE A 79 5.68 2.18 -13.12
CA ILE A 79 5.25 3.08 -12.05
C ILE A 79 5.45 4.53 -12.47
N VAL A 80 6.65 4.89 -12.94
CA VAL A 80 6.96 6.23 -13.41
C VAL A 80 6.07 6.63 -14.59
N LYS A 81 5.86 5.74 -15.57
CA LYS A 81 4.97 6.02 -16.71
C LYS A 81 3.50 6.15 -16.34
N SER A 82 3.04 5.42 -15.34
CA SER A 82 1.61 5.35 -15.00
C SER A 82 1.22 6.38 -13.96
N PHE A 83 2.00 6.48 -12.88
CA PHE A 83 1.71 7.31 -11.71
C PHE A 83 2.53 8.60 -11.68
N ASN A 84 3.46 8.81 -12.63
CA ASN A 84 4.35 9.97 -12.67
C ASN A 84 4.99 10.25 -11.29
N ALA A 85 5.29 9.17 -10.57
CA ALA A 85 5.75 9.18 -9.21
C ALA A 85 6.87 8.17 -9.05
N ASP A 86 7.80 8.48 -8.17
CA ASP A 86 8.80 7.55 -7.68
C ASP A 86 8.23 6.92 -6.41
N LEU A 87 7.69 5.70 -6.53
CA LEU A 87 7.28 4.95 -5.35
C LEU A 87 8.55 4.47 -4.65
N ASP A 88 8.55 4.49 -3.31
CA ASP A 88 9.70 4.10 -2.50
C ASP A 88 10.38 2.81 -3.03
N ASN A 89 11.57 2.95 -3.62
CA ASN A 89 12.26 1.87 -4.34
C ASN A 89 12.51 0.65 -3.45
N ASN A 90 12.70 0.87 -2.14
CA ASN A 90 12.81 -0.22 -1.18
C ASN A 90 11.55 -1.09 -1.16
N SER A 91 10.39 -0.45 -1.23
CA SER A 91 9.10 -1.15 -1.28
C SER A 91 8.84 -1.82 -2.64
N VAL A 92 9.35 -1.28 -3.75
CA VAL A 92 9.27 -1.92 -5.07
C VAL A 92 10.09 -3.22 -5.08
N GLN A 93 11.31 -3.16 -4.57
CA GLN A 93 12.21 -4.30 -4.45
C GLN A 93 11.62 -5.41 -3.59
N ASP A 94 11.08 -5.07 -2.42
CA ASP A 94 10.42 -6.04 -1.53
C ASP A 94 9.23 -6.75 -2.22
N VAL A 95 8.43 -5.99 -2.97
CA VAL A 95 7.29 -6.56 -3.72
C VAL A 95 7.77 -7.44 -4.88
N ALA A 96 8.82 -7.02 -5.59
CA ALA A 96 9.40 -7.80 -6.68
C ALA A 96 9.94 -9.16 -6.19
N ASP A 97 10.67 -9.18 -5.08
CA ASP A 97 11.19 -10.41 -4.47
C ASP A 97 10.04 -11.35 -4.07
N GLN A 98 9.01 -10.80 -3.43
CA GLN A 98 7.83 -11.56 -3.04
C GLN A 98 7.10 -12.19 -4.24
N LEU A 99 6.95 -11.44 -5.34
CA LEU A 99 6.32 -11.93 -6.56
C LEU A 99 7.13 -13.03 -7.23
N LEU A 100 8.46 -12.87 -7.28
CA LEU A 100 9.38 -13.86 -7.83
C LEU A 100 9.33 -15.17 -7.04
N PHE A 101 9.33 -15.06 -5.71
CA PHE A 101 9.18 -16.21 -4.81
C PHE A 101 7.85 -16.95 -5.05
N ILE A 102 6.73 -16.22 -5.14
CA ILE A 102 5.42 -16.83 -5.40
C ILE A 102 5.37 -17.52 -6.77
N HIS A 103 5.97 -16.91 -7.79
CA HIS A 103 6.07 -17.52 -9.12
C HIS A 103 6.87 -18.83 -9.08
N GLU A 104 8.01 -18.87 -8.39
CA GLU A 104 8.79 -20.10 -8.22
C GLU A 104 7.98 -21.20 -7.50
N GLN A 105 7.25 -20.82 -6.45
CA GLN A 105 6.39 -21.74 -5.71
C GLN A 105 5.23 -22.27 -6.57
N CYS A 106 4.69 -21.46 -7.48
CA CYS A 106 3.70 -21.90 -8.47
C CYS A 106 4.27 -22.95 -9.44
N LEU A 107 5.53 -22.81 -9.87
CA LEU A 107 6.22 -23.83 -10.67
C LEU A 107 6.38 -25.15 -9.92
N GLN A 108 6.56 -25.08 -8.59
CA GLN A 108 6.63 -26.23 -7.70
C GLN A 108 5.24 -26.79 -7.30
N SER A 109 4.13 -26.24 -7.83
CA SER A 109 2.76 -26.57 -7.43
C SER A 109 2.48 -26.36 -5.92
N ASN A 110 3.23 -25.47 -5.28
CA ASN A 110 3.11 -25.15 -3.86
C ASN A 110 2.38 -23.81 -3.67
N TYR A 111 1.08 -23.88 -3.37
CA TYR A 111 0.23 -22.69 -3.21
C TYR A 111 0.14 -22.18 -1.77
N SER A 112 0.86 -22.80 -0.82
CA SER A 112 0.89 -22.39 0.59
C SER A 112 1.17 -20.89 0.83
N PRO A 113 2.13 -20.23 0.13
CA PRO A 113 2.35 -18.80 0.32
C PRO A 113 1.16 -17.93 -0.14
N ILE A 114 0.44 -18.36 -1.18
CA ILE A 114 -0.75 -17.65 -1.67
C ILE A 114 -1.91 -17.80 -0.68
N GLU A 115 -2.08 -19.00 -0.11
CA GLU A 115 -3.06 -19.23 0.94
C GLU A 115 -2.77 -18.38 2.19
N LYS A 116 -1.49 -18.25 2.59
CA LYS A 116 -1.10 -17.35 3.69
C LYS A 116 -1.44 -15.90 3.39
N LEU A 117 -1.19 -15.44 2.16
CA LEU A 117 -1.57 -14.10 1.71
C LEU A 117 -3.08 -13.89 1.77
N LYS A 118 -3.87 -14.86 1.30
CA LYS A 118 -5.34 -14.82 1.39
C LYS A 118 -5.82 -14.77 2.84
N ASN A 119 -5.29 -15.62 3.70
CA ASN A 119 -5.73 -15.69 5.10
C ASN A 119 -5.37 -14.39 5.85
N SER A 120 -4.21 -13.79 5.57
CA SER A 120 -3.84 -12.48 6.09
C SER A 120 -4.80 -11.38 5.60
N HIS A 121 -5.21 -11.42 4.33
CA HIS A 121 -6.16 -10.44 3.78
C HIS A 121 -7.55 -10.53 4.41
N VAL A 122 -8.03 -11.74 4.73
CA VAL A 122 -9.28 -11.92 5.48
C VAL A 122 -9.17 -11.35 6.89
N GLN A 123 -8.01 -11.50 7.53
CA GLN A 123 -7.78 -11.00 8.88
C GLN A 123 -7.71 -9.46 8.94
N GLU A 124 -7.12 -8.80 7.94
CA GLU A 124 -7.11 -7.32 7.84
C GLU A 124 -8.50 -6.73 7.53
N ASN A 125 -9.36 -7.46 6.79
CA ASN A 125 -10.75 -7.07 6.56
C ASN A 125 -11.64 -7.26 7.80
N ASP A 126 -11.43 -8.31 8.60
CA ASP A 126 -12.19 -8.54 9.85
C ASP A 126 -11.88 -7.48 10.92
N VAL A 127 -10.63 -7.01 10.97
CA VAL A 127 -10.22 -5.95 11.92
C VAL A 127 -10.68 -4.55 11.45
N SER A 128 -10.78 -4.32 10.14
CA SER A 128 -11.26 -3.04 9.58
C SER A 128 -12.77 -2.82 9.77
N GLN A 129 -13.58 -3.88 9.86
CA GLN A 129 -15.01 -3.76 10.16
C GLN A 129 -15.31 -3.42 11.64
N ARG A 130 -14.33 -3.46 12.55
CA ARG A 130 -14.55 -3.16 13.98
C ARG A 130 -14.45 -1.68 14.36
N ARG A 131 -14.20 -0.76 13.42
CA ARG A 131 -14.01 0.68 13.73
C ARG A 131 -15.09 1.64 13.20
N GLN A 132 -16.20 1.13 12.65
CA GLN A 132 -17.30 1.97 12.18
C GLN A 132 -18.62 1.67 12.91
N VAL A 133 -18.69 1.90 14.22
CA VAL A 133 -19.97 2.19 14.91
C VAL A 133 -19.71 3.23 15.99
N SER A 134 -19.91 4.49 15.65
CA SER A 134 -20.51 5.49 16.54
C SER A 134 -20.96 6.70 15.70
N ALA A 135 -21.94 6.47 14.84
CA ALA A 135 -22.72 7.53 14.20
C ALA A 135 -24.20 7.19 14.37
N ALA A 136 -24.78 7.68 15.46
CA ALA A 136 -26.20 7.89 15.67
C ALA A 136 -26.28 8.93 16.81
N ALA A 137 -26.28 10.22 16.48
CA ALA A 137 -27.48 11.00 16.14
C ALA A 137 -28.27 11.32 17.40
N GLU A 138 -28.20 12.57 17.89
CA GLU A 138 -29.36 13.25 18.49
C GLU A 138 -29.32 14.74 18.11
N GLU A 139 -30.51 15.23 17.83
CA GLU A 139 -30.86 16.42 17.10
C GLU A 139 -30.92 17.68 17.96
N THR A 140 -30.72 18.81 17.29
CA THR A 140 -31.22 20.17 17.56
C THR A 140 -31.56 20.59 18.99
N THR A 141 -30.87 21.62 19.49
CA THR A 141 -31.53 22.88 19.89
C THR A 141 -30.56 24.04 19.68
N MET A 142 -30.86 24.91 18.72
CA MET A 142 -30.35 26.29 18.76
C MET A 142 -31.04 26.98 19.93
N ASP A 143 -30.28 27.41 20.95
CA ASP A 143 -30.70 28.53 21.78
C ASP A 143 -29.51 29.47 21.97
N SER A 144 -29.76 30.73 21.64
CA SER A 144 -28.77 31.80 21.62
C SER A 144 -28.70 32.45 22.99
N ASN A 145 -27.52 32.56 23.60
CA ASN A 145 -27.19 33.76 24.39
C ASN A 145 -25.66 33.94 24.56
N PRO A 146 -25.09 35.12 24.26
CA PRO A 146 -23.64 35.36 24.30
C PRO A 146 -23.12 35.96 25.63
N SER A 147 -21.79 35.85 25.81
CA SER A 147 -20.88 36.64 26.67
C SER A 147 -20.71 36.19 28.14
N PRO A 148 -19.59 36.52 28.85
CA PRO A 148 -18.40 37.29 28.43
C PRO A 148 -17.02 36.64 28.75
N ASP A 149 -16.00 37.11 28.02
CA ASP A 149 -14.56 37.00 28.31
C ASP A 149 -14.19 37.24 29.79
N ALA A 150 -13.35 36.35 30.35
CA ALA A 150 -12.54 36.65 31.52
C ALA A 150 -11.27 35.76 31.56
N ASP A 151 -10.15 36.41 31.22
CA ASP A 151 -8.86 36.37 31.92
C ASP A 151 -8.06 35.06 31.98
N GLY A 152 -7.06 34.98 31.10
CA GLY A 152 -5.96 34.01 31.18
C GLY A 152 -4.65 34.46 30.52
N TRP A 153 -4.31 35.76 30.53
CA TRP A 153 -3.01 36.24 30.05
C TRP A 153 -2.00 36.35 31.20
N THR A 154 -0.99 35.49 31.19
CA THR A 154 0.14 35.49 32.11
C THR A 154 0.99 36.76 31.97
N VAL A 155 0.94 37.65 32.96
CA VAL A 155 1.81 38.84 33.04
C VAL A 155 3.17 38.47 33.62
N VAL A 156 4.23 38.79 32.87
CA VAL A 156 5.64 38.61 33.26
C VAL A 156 6.09 39.77 34.16
N PRO A 157 6.70 39.53 35.33
CA PRO A 157 7.17 40.62 36.19
C PRO A 157 8.47 41.26 35.68
N PRO A 158 8.60 42.60 35.66
CA PRO A 158 9.84 43.26 35.29
C PRO A 158 10.79 43.36 36.50
N LYS A 159 12.06 42.96 36.31
CA LYS A 159 13.11 43.04 37.34
C LYS A 159 14.00 44.26 37.12
N ARG A 160 13.85 45.32 37.95
CA ARG A 160 14.85 46.40 38.12
C ARG A 160 14.87 46.88 39.58
N ARG A 161 15.89 46.46 40.34
CA ARG A 161 17.01 47.26 40.88
C ARG A 161 16.64 48.37 41.88
N GLY A 162 16.98 48.13 43.15
CA GLY A 162 17.79 49.08 43.92
C GLY A 162 17.17 49.77 45.15
N LEU A 163 17.81 49.52 46.30
CA LEU A 163 18.33 50.51 47.25
C LEU A 163 17.49 50.93 48.48
N ARG A 164 17.99 50.53 49.67
CA ARG A 164 18.07 51.22 51.00
C ARG A 164 16.76 51.67 51.67
N ALA A 165 16.63 51.80 52.98
CA ALA A 165 17.45 51.56 54.18
C ALA A 165 16.51 51.65 55.39
N ASN A 166 16.90 51.05 56.52
CA ASN A 166 16.85 51.71 57.83
C ASN A 166 17.94 51.09 58.71
#